data_AF-A0A8T4JDU9-F1
#
_entry.id   AF-A0A8T4JDU9-F1
#
_cell.length_a   1.000
_cell.length_b   1.000
_cell.length_c   1.000
_cell.angle_alpha   90.00
_cell.angle_beta   90.00
_cell.angle_gamma   90.00
#
_symmetry.space_group_name_H-M   'P 1'
#
loop_
_entity.id
_entity.type
_entity.pdbx_description
1 polymer ?
#
loop_
_entity_poly.entity_id
_entity_poly.type
_entity_poly.pdbx_seq_one_letter_code
_entity_poly.pdbx_strand_id
1 'polypeptide(L)'
;MPNKHPFKKPASVSIVRDTVQSTFIGKTPEGESRMLDKYTIEINNILVDIKIVSYETESVPEYILSVANISPTTKIILEKIRQEFVSKMNLEDLERFESSDNVDHVKEEFKREVRSLISKYFPRTDEKTTSMLINYIIEENLGLGKIDILLADKNLEEIVIN
;
A
#
# COMPACT_ATOMS: atom_id res chain seq x y z
N MET A 1 34.64 50.21 -1.46
CA MET A 1 34.40 49.12 -0.49
C MET A 1 33.08 48.44 -0.86
N PRO A 2 33.06 47.11 -1.06
CA PRO A 2 31.88 46.41 -1.57
C PRO A 2 30.93 45.96 -0.44
N ASN A 3 29.65 46.16 -0.71
CA ASN A 3 28.49 45.86 0.12
C ASN A 3 28.28 44.33 0.22
N LYS A 4 28.38 43.75 1.42
CA LYS A 4 28.12 42.32 1.66
C LYS A 4 26.66 42.13 2.04
N HIS A 5 25.85 41.66 1.08
CA HIS A 5 24.55 41.07 1.37
C HIS A 5 24.72 39.76 2.17
N PRO A 6 23.97 39.55 3.27
CA PRO A 6 23.97 38.27 3.96
C PRO A 6 23.13 37.26 3.17
N PHE A 7 23.78 36.16 2.76
CA PHE A 7 23.13 34.98 2.20
C PHE A 7 22.09 34.44 3.19
N LYS A 8 20.83 34.45 2.76
CA LYS A 8 19.71 33.81 3.44
C LYS A 8 19.92 32.29 3.35
N LYS A 9 20.22 31.61 4.46
CA LYS A 9 20.26 30.15 4.53
C LYS A 9 18.87 29.61 4.14
N PRO A 10 18.75 28.63 3.23
CA PRO A 10 17.47 27.96 3.03
C PRO A 10 17.10 27.20 4.30
N ALA A 11 15.84 27.31 4.71
CA ALA A 11 15.28 26.62 5.84
C ALA A 11 15.49 25.11 5.68
N SER A 12 16.18 24.49 6.65
CA SER A 12 16.29 23.06 6.77
C SER A 12 14.92 22.48 7.11
N VAL A 13 14.24 21.90 6.13
CA VAL A 13 13.04 21.08 6.35
C VAL A 13 13.50 19.83 7.08
N SER A 14 13.20 19.77 8.37
CA SER A 14 13.30 18.53 9.13
C SER A 14 12.14 17.66 8.68
N ILE A 15 12.43 16.64 7.88
CA ILE A 15 11.46 15.56 7.64
C ILE A 15 11.35 14.85 8.99
N VAL A 16 10.28 15.19 9.72
CA VAL A 16 9.78 14.40 10.83
C VAL A 16 9.58 13.01 10.24
N ARG A 17 10.37 12.04 10.70
CA ARG A 17 10.20 10.63 10.36
C ARG A 17 8.88 10.20 10.96
N ASP A 18 7.81 10.38 10.20
CA ASP A 18 6.48 9.96 10.58
C ASP A 18 6.52 8.46 10.86
N THR A 19 6.07 8.13 12.07
CA THR A 19 6.03 6.81 12.67
C THR A 19 5.41 5.80 11.70
N VAL A 20 6.23 4.83 11.26
CA VAL A 20 5.73 3.64 10.58
C VAL A 20 4.96 2.83 11.62
N GLN A 21 3.63 2.97 11.66
CA GLN A 21 2.77 1.98 12.29
C GLN A 21 2.83 0.71 11.43
N SER A 22 3.60 -0.30 11.83
CA SER A 22 3.50 -1.62 11.22
C SER A 22 2.15 -2.22 11.63
N THR A 23 1.43 -2.78 10.65
CA THR A 23 0.26 -3.61 10.97
C THR A 23 0.79 -4.97 11.40
N PHE A 24 0.95 -5.18 12.71
CA PHE A 24 1.22 -6.50 13.28
C PHE A 24 -0.05 -7.36 13.13
N ILE A 25 0.04 -8.46 12.39
CA ILE A 25 -0.95 -9.53 12.42
C ILE A 25 -0.38 -10.61 13.36
N GLY A 26 -0.47 -10.35 14.68
CA GLY A 26 0.11 -11.21 15.71
C GLY A 26 0.18 -10.50 17.08
N LYS A 27 0.21 -11.26 18.18
CA LYS A 27 0.54 -10.71 19.51
C LYS A 27 1.97 -10.18 19.46
N THR A 28 2.25 -9.01 20.02
CA THR A 28 3.64 -8.55 20.20
C THR A 28 4.34 -9.53 21.15
N PRO A 29 5.38 -10.27 20.71
CA PRO A 29 6.06 -11.20 21.61
C PRO A 29 6.80 -10.42 22.69
N GLU A 30 6.63 -10.82 23.95
CA GLU A 30 7.36 -10.25 25.09
C GLU A 30 8.74 -10.93 25.19
N GLY A 31 9.84 -10.22 24.90
CA GLY A 31 11.20 -10.77 25.02
C GLY A 31 12.25 -9.98 24.25
N GLU A 32 13.53 -10.34 24.40
CA GLU A 32 14.58 -9.80 23.55
C GLU A 32 14.36 -10.24 22.09
N SER A 33 14.64 -9.33 21.16
CA SER A 33 14.47 -9.58 19.72
C SER A 33 15.75 -9.29 18.97
N ARG A 34 16.01 -10.10 17.93
CA ARG A 34 17.15 -9.96 17.02
C ARG A 34 16.64 -9.86 15.59
N MET A 35 16.97 -8.75 14.93
CA MET A 35 16.74 -8.58 13.50
C MET A 35 17.68 -9.52 12.73
N LEU A 36 17.11 -10.42 11.94
CA LEU A 36 17.84 -11.36 11.09
C LEU A 36 18.11 -10.75 9.71
N ASP A 37 17.08 -10.11 9.14
CA ASP A 37 17.17 -9.49 7.82
C ASP A 37 16.14 -8.35 7.66
N LYS A 38 16.40 -7.47 6.69
CA LYS A 38 15.51 -6.38 6.28
C LYS A 38 15.73 -6.00 4.81
N TYR A 39 14.65 -5.96 4.05
CA TYR A 39 14.65 -5.48 2.67
C TYR A 39 13.32 -4.79 2.32
N THR A 40 13.27 -4.17 1.15
CA THR A 40 12.08 -3.51 0.63
C THR A 40 11.76 -4.07 -0.75
N ILE A 41 10.50 -4.37 -0.99
CA ILE A 41 9.99 -4.71 -2.32
C ILE A 41 9.02 -3.63 -2.81
N GLU A 42 9.00 -3.40 -4.13
CA GLU A 42 8.02 -2.51 -4.77
C GLU A 42 7.04 -3.37 -5.56
N ILE A 43 5.75 -3.22 -5.24
CA ILE A 43 4.67 -3.92 -5.93
C ILE A 43 3.62 -2.88 -6.29
N ASN A 44 3.29 -2.72 -7.57
CA ASN A 44 2.26 -1.79 -8.04
C ASN A 44 2.42 -0.37 -7.44
N ASN A 45 3.66 0.14 -7.42
CA ASN A 45 4.05 1.44 -6.84
C ASN A 45 3.80 1.59 -5.33
N ILE A 46 3.60 0.48 -4.63
CA ILE A 46 3.54 0.40 -3.17
C ILE A 46 4.88 -0.16 -2.69
N LEU A 47 5.54 0.60 -1.80
CA LEU A 47 6.73 0.12 -1.11
C LEU A 47 6.32 -0.70 0.11
N VAL A 48 6.87 -1.90 0.21
CA VAL A 48 6.66 -2.81 1.32
C VAL A 48 7.99 -3.09 1.97
N ASP A 49 8.11 -2.68 3.23
CA ASP A 49 9.24 -3.03 4.08
C ASP A 49 9.03 -4.39 4.71
N ILE A 50 10.02 -5.26 4.57
CA ILE A 50 10.03 -6.61 5.10
C ILE A 50 11.10 -6.70 6.17
N LYS A 51 10.75 -7.30 7.31
CA LYS A 51 11.68 -7.57 8.40
C LYS A 51 11.54 -9.01 8.84
N ILE A 52 12.67 -9.68 9.00
CA ILE A 52 12.73 -11.02 9.59
C ILE A 52 13.29 -10.86 11.00
N VAL A 53 12.49 -11.21 12.01
CA VAL A 53 12.82 -10.96 13.42
C VAL A 53 12.72 -12.27 14.21
N SER A 54 13.77 -12.61 14.94
CA SER A 54 13.74 -13.72 15.90
C SER A 54 13.50 -13.17 17.30
N TYR A 55 12.53 -13.74 18.01
CA TYR A 55 12.26 -13.45 19.42
C TYR A 55 12.71 -14.64 20.25
N GLU A 56 13.28 -14.40 21.44
CA GLU A 56 13.73 -15.48 22.31
C GLU A 56 12.59 -16.41 22.77
N THR A 57 11.37 -15.90 22.80
CA THR A 57 10.17 -16.65 23.21
C THR A 57 9.58 -17.51 22.10
N GLU A 58 10.01 -17.31 20.85
CA GLU A 58 9.43 -17.96 19.68
C GLU A 58 10.43 -18.93 19.05
N SER A 59 9.93 -20.12 18.69
CA SER A 59 10.77 -21.18 18.09
C SER A 59 11.12 -20.92 16.63
N VAL A 60 10.42 -19.97 15.98
CA VAL A 60 10.62 -19.61 14.57
C VAL A 60 10.68 -18.09 14.42
N PRO A 61 11.45 -17.55 13.46
CA PRO A 61 11.45 -16.13 13.17
C PRO A 61 10.09 -15.66 12.64
N GLU A 62 9.71 -14.44 12.99
CA GLU A 62 8.57 -13.73 12.40
C GLU A 62 8.96 -13.04 11.10
N TYR A 63 8.08 -13.18 10.11
CA TYR A 63 8.12 -12.45 8.85
C TYR A 63 7.14 -11.28 8.91
N ILE A 64 7.66 -10.05 9.06
CA ILE A 64 6.86 -8.85 9.31
C ILE A 64 6.80 -7.98 8.06
N LEU A 65 5.59 -7.83 7.52
CA LEU A 65 5.27 -6.93 6.42
C LEU A 65 4.85 -5.54 6.93
N SER A 66 5.42 -4.49 6.34
CA SER A 66 5.07 -3.10 6.61
C SER A 66 4.83 -2.36 5.31
N VAL A 67 3.55 -2.20 4.96
CA VAL A 67 3.12 -1.44 3.78
C VAL A 67 3.11 0.05 4.11
N ALA A 68 3.43 0.91 3.13
CA ALA A 68 3.28 2.36 3.25
C ALA A 68 1.94 2.73 3.91
N ASN A 69 2.01 3.50 5.00
CA ASN A 69 0.87 3.74 5.87
C ASN A 69 -0.15 4.71 5.24
N ILE A 70 -1.25 4.13 4.76
CA ILE A 70 -2.47 4.88 4.50
C ILE A 70 -3.12 5.22 5.86
N SER A 71 -3.31 6.51 6.13
CA SER A 71 -3.89 6.96 7.41
C SER A 71 -5.29 6.35 7.64
N PRO A 72 -5.72 6.12 8.91
CA PRO A 72 -7.06 5.61 9.19
C PRO A 72 -8.17 6.45 8.55
N THR A 73 -8.02 7.78 8.55
CA THR A 73 -8.97 8.68 7.91
C THR A 73 -9.00 8.49 6.39
N THR A 74 -7.83 8.33 5.76
CA THR A 74 -7.75 8.02 4.33
C THR A 74 -8.43 6.69 4.02
N LYS A 75 -8.24 5.65 4.86
CA LYS A 75 -8.91 4.34 4.70
C LYS A 75 -10.44 4.46 4.71
N ILE A 76 -11.01 5.27 5.59
CA ILE A 76 -12.47 5.52 5.63
C ILE A 76 -12.94 6.13 4.31
N ILE A 77 -12.17 7.04 3.73
CA ILE A 77 -12.51 7.66 2.44
C ILE A 77 -12.39 6.64 1.30
N LEU A 78 -11.34 5.81 1.29
CA LEU A 78 -11.17 4.74 0.30
C LEU A 78 -12.32 3.74 0.36
N GLU A 79 -12.82 3.40 1.55
CA GLU A 79 -14.00 2.56 1.70
C GLU A 79 -15.27 3.21 1.13
N LYS A 80 -15.45 4.52 1.30
CA LYS A 80 -16.55 5.25 0.66
C LYS A 80 -16.43 5.25 -0.86
N ILE A 81 -15.21 5.41 -1.39
CA ILE A 81 -14.94 5.32 -2.83
C ILE A 81 -15.28 3.93 -3.34
N ARG A 82 -14.90 2.88 -2.62
CA ARG A 82 -15.23 1.49 -2.95
C ARG A 82 -16.75 1.27 -3.01
N GLN A 83 -17.47 1.75 -2.01
CA GLN A 83 -18.94 1.68 -1.99
C GLN A 83 -19.57 2.44 -3.15
N GLU A 84 -19.10 3.66 -3.45
CA GLU A 84 -19.58 4.44 -4.59
C GLU A 84 -19.29 3.72 -5.92
N PHE A 85 -18.09 3.14 -6.06
CA PHE A 85 -17.71 2.35 -7.23
C PHE A 85 -18.65 1.16 -7.45
N VAL A 86 -18.80 0.30 -6.44
CA VAL A 86 -19.69 -0.89 -6.52
C VAL A 86 -21.13 -0.48 -6.82
N SER A 87 -21.60 0.64 -6.27
CA SER A 87 -22.96 1.12 -6.54
C SER A 87 -23.19 1.65 -7.97
N LYS A 88 -22.11 2.00 -8.69
CA LYS A 88 -22.18 2.47 -10.08
C LYS A 88 -22.08 1.34 -11.09
N MET A 89 -21.49 0.21 -10.71
CA MET A 89 -21.43 -0.95 -11.58
C MET A 89 -22.86 -1.49 -11.80
N ASN A 90 -23.28 -1.57 -13.05
CA ASN A 90 -24.54 -2.22 -13.38
C ASN A 90 -24.31 -3.73 -13.65
N LEU A 91 -25.40 -4.49 -13.80
CA LEU A 91 -25.34 -5.93 -14.10
C LEU A 91 -24.61 -6.21 -15.42
N GLU A 92 -24.76 -5.35 -16.42
CA GLU A 92 -24.09 -5.49 -17.72
C GLU A 92 -22.57 -5.31 -17.60
N ASP A 93 -22.09 -4.40 -16.75
CA ASP A 93 -20.68 -4.22 -16.45
C ASP A 93 -20.14 -5.48 -15.77
N LEU A 94 -20.87 -6.02 -14.79
CA LEU A 94 -20.51 -7.25 -14.08
C LEU A 94 -20.43 -8.46 -15.00
N GLU A 95 -21.44 -8.64 -15.86
CA GLU A 95 -21.48 -9.72 -16.84
C GLU A 95 -20.32 -9.59 -17.84
N ARG A 96 -19.96 -8.37 -18.27
CA ARG A 96 -18.79 -8.13 -19.13
C ARG A 96 -17.47 -8.44 -18.43
N PHE A 97 -17.37 -8.20 -17.12
CA PHE A 97 -16.21 -8.59 -16.31
C PHE A 97 -16.08 -10.11 -16.20
N GLU A 98 -17.19 -10.83 -16.04
CA GLU A 98 -17.20 -12.30 -15.92
C GLU A 98 -17.01 -13.02 -17.25
N SER A 99 -17.48 -12.43 -18.36
CA SER A 99 -17.45 -13.05 -19.69
C SER A 99 -16.30 -12.59 -20.59
N SER A 100 -15.46 -11.65 -20.13
CA SER A 100 -14.27 -11.26 -20.88
C SER A 100 -13.14 -12.29 -20.68
N ASP A 101 -12.68 -12.89 -21.77
CA ASP A 101 -11.43 -13.66 -21.81
C ASP A 101 -10.18 -12.77 -21.57
N ASN A 102 -10.36 -11.45 -21.37
CA ASN A 102 -9.31 -10.45 -21.33
C ASN A 102 -9.34 -9.65 -20.03
N VAL A 103 -8.80 -10.28 -18.98
CA VAL A 103 -8.64 -9.73 -17.62
C VAL A 103 -7.94 -8.35 -17.61
N ASP A 104 -7.08 -8.08 -18.58
CA ASP A 104 -6.39 -6.79 -18.68
C ASP A 104 -7.36 -5.66 -19.03
N HIS A 105 -8.29 -5.89 -19.95
CA HIS A 105 -9.30 -4.89 -20.32
C HIS A 105 -10.19 -4.53 -19.13
N VAL A 106 -10.60 -5.54 -18.36
CA VAL A 106 -11.37 -5.38 -17.12
C VAL A 106 -10.63 -4.48 -16.12
N LYS A 107 -9.35 -4.77 -15.90
CA LYS A 107 -8.50 -4.02 -14.96
C LYS A 107 -8.34 -2.56 -15.38
N GLU A 108 -8.21 -2.27 -16.67
CA GLU A 108 -8.09 -0.90 -17.18
C GLU A 108 -9.38 -0.08 -17.05
N GLU A 109 -10.54 -0.69 -17.32
CA GLU A 109 -11.84 -0.04 -17.10
C GLU A 109 -12.01 0.30 -15.60
N PHE A 110 -11.70 -0.65 -14.72
CA PHE A 110 -11.75 -0.47 -13.27
C PHE A 110 -10.81 0.67 -12.82
N LYS A 111 -9.56 0.68 -13.30
CA LYS A 111 -8.59 1.75 -13.03
C LYS A 111 -9.15 3.13 -13.37
N ARG A 112 -9.79 3.26 -14.54
CA ARG A 112 -10.33 4.54 -15.01
C ARG A 112 -11.46 5.04 -14.10
N GLU A 113 -12.39 4.18 -13.71
CA GLU A 113 -13.51 4.58 -12.86
C GLU A 113 -13.03 4.94 -11.44
N VAL A 114 -12.15 4.14 -10.85
CA VAL A 114 -11.56 4.44 -9.54
C VAL A 114 -10.77 5.74 -9.57
N ARG A 115 -10.03 6.01 -10.66
CA ARG A 115 -9.28 7.26 -10.84
C ARG A 115 -10.19 8.49 -10.84
N SER A 116 -11.35 8.40 -11.48
CA SER A 116 -12.37 9.45 -11.47
C SER A 116 -12.88 9.72 -10.05
N LEU A 117 -13.17 8.66 -9.29
CA LEU A 117 -13.60 8.77 -7.90
C LEU A 117 -12.49 9.33 -6.99
N ILE A 118 -11.26 8.86 -7.11
CA ILE A 118 -10.12 9.37 -6.34
C ILE A 118 -9.93 10.87 -6.59
N SER A 119 -10.02 11.31 -7.85
CA SER A 119 -9.91 12.73 -8.20
C SER A 119 -11.03 13.58 -7.58
N LYS A 120 -12.23 13.02 -7.41
CA LYS A 120 -13.37 13.68 -6.74
C LYS A 120 -13.15 13.85 -5.24
N TYR A 121 -12.65 12.82 -4.56
CA TYR A 121 -12.44 12.83 -3.10
C TYR A 121 -11.11 13.47 -2.68
N PHE A 122 -10.10 13.41 -3.53
CA PHE A 122 -8.74 13.88 -3.28
C PHE A 122 -8.22 14.79 -4.41
N PRO A 123 -8.84 15.94 -4.68
CA PRO A 123 -8.57 16.76 -5.87
C PRO A 123 -7.19 17.44 -5.90
N ARG A 124 -6.45 17.41 -4.80
CA ARG A 124 -5.12 18.07 -4.66
C ARG A 124 -3.98 17.08 -4.52
N THR A 125 -4.26 15.79 -4.71
CA THR A 125 -3.26 14.73 -4.57
C THR A 125 -2.40 14.65 -5.82
N ASP A 126 -1.10 14.44 -5.64
CA ASP A 126 -0.16 14.29 -6.74
C ASP A 126 -0.36 12.96 -7.48
N GLU A 127 0.19 12.85 -8.69
CA GLU A 127 -0.02 11.68 -9.55
C GLU A 127 0.51 10.37 -8.95
N LYS A 128 1.62 10.44 -8.20
CA LYS A 128 2.22 9.27 -7.57
C LYS A 128 1.31 8.75 -6.47
N THR A 129 0.84 9.62 -5.61
CA THR A 129 -0.11 9.26 -4.55
C THR A 129 -1.45 8.81 -5.12
N THR A 130 -1.95 9.46 -6.17
CA THR A 130 -3.17 9.03 -6.87
C THR A 130 -3.03 7.61 -7.42
N SER A 131 -1.92 7.32 -8.10
CA SER A 131 -1.62 5.98 -8.62
C SER A 131 -1.52 4.93 -7.52
N MET A 132 -0.86 5.25 -6.40
CA MET A 132 -0.79 4.38 -5.22
C MET A 132 -2.19 4.05 -4.69
N LEU A 133 -3.07 5.04 -4.54
CA LEU A 133 -4.42 4.82 -4.00
C LEU A 133 -5.31 4.02 -4.96
N ILE A 134 -5.17 4.24 -6.27
CA ILE A 134 -5.88 3.46 -7.30
C ILE A 134 -5.44 1.99 -7.22
N ASN A 135 -4.13 1.75 -7.19
CA ASN A 135 -3.58 0.40 -7.10
C ASN A 135 -4.03 -0.28 -5.79
N TYR A 136 -3.99 0.44 -4.66
CA TYR A 136 -4.50 -0.07 -3.39
C TYR A 136 -5.97 -0.55 -3.49
N ILE A 137 -6.85 0.24 -4.10
CA ILE A 137 -8.27 -0.16 -4.26
C ILE A 137 -8.40 -1.36 -5.20
N ILE A 138 -7.60 -1.44 -6.26
CA ILE A 138 -7.64 -2.57 -7.20
C ILE A 138 -7.19 -3.86 -6.52
N GLU A 139 -6.05 -3.85 -5.83
CA GLU A 139 -5.54 -5.04 -5.14
C GLU A 139 -6.54 -5.56 -4.08
N GLU A 140 -7.23 -4.66 -3.37
CA GLU A 140 -8.22 -5.05 -2.36
C GLU A 140 -9.54 -5.58 -2.96
N ASN A 141 -9.85 -5.30 -4.23
CA ASN A 141 -11.14 -5.70 -4.84
C ASN A 141 -11.01 -6.75 -5.95
N LEU A 142 -9.90 -6.77 -6.68
CA LEU A 142 -9.63 -7.69 -7.79
C LEU A 142 -8.38 -8.56 -7.56
N GLY A 143 -7.51 -8.17 -6.63
CA GLY A 143 -6.35 -8.96 -6.22
C GLY A 143 -6.67 -9.95 -5.11
N LEU A 144 -5.62 -10.60 -4.60
CA LEU A 144 -5.61 -11.41 -3.39
C LEU A 144 -5.22 -10.56 -2.16
N GLY A 145 -5.19 -9.24 -2.31
CA GLY A 145 -4.88 -8.27 -1.27
C GLY A 145 -3.47 -8.45 -0.73
N LYS A 146 -3.34 -8.68 0.58
CA LYS A 146 -2.02 -8.86 1.22
C LYS A 146 -1.29 -10.11 0.73
N ILE A 147 -1.99 -11.09 0.15
CA ILE A 147 -1.35 -12.30 -0.38
C ILE A 147 -0.55 -11.98 -1.64
N ASP A 148 -0.94 -10.99 -2.45
CA ASP A 148 -0.17 -10.57 -3.62
C ASP A 148 1.23 -10.09 -3.23
N ILE A 149 1.35 -9.50 -2.04
CA ILE A 149 2.63 -9.09 -1.47
C ILE A 149 3.52 -10.29 -1.15
N LEU A 150 2.94 -11.35 -0.60
CA LEU A 150 3.67 -12.59 -0.30
C LEU A 150 4.08 -13.31 -1.59
N LEU A 151 3.17 -13.40 -2.57
CA LEU A 151 3.44 -14.05 -3.85
C LEU A 151 4.49 -13.34 -4.70
N ALA A 152 4.60 -12.01 -4.57
CA ALA A 152 5.58 -11.23 -5.29
C ALA A 152 7.00 -11.33 -4.69
N ASP A 153 7.14 -11.80 -3.45
CA ASP A 153 8.45 -11.95 -2.82
C ASP A 153 9.15 -13.24 -3.28
N LYS A 154 10.22 -13.05 -4.05
CA LYS A 154 11.04 -14.14 -4.59
C LYS A 154 11.82 -14.92 -3.52
N ASN A 155 11.91 -14.40 -2.30
CA ASN A 155 12.57 -15.08 -1.18
C ASN A 155 11.64 -16.06 -0.44
N LEU A 156 10.34 -16.08 -0.76
CA LEU A 156 9.37 -17.03 -0.20
C LEU A 156 9.18 -18.20 -1.17
N GLU A 157 9.46 -19.42 -0.68
CA GLU A 157 9.28 -20.65 -1.45
C GLU A 157 7.89 -21.26 -1.26
N GLU A 158 7.33 -21.15 -0.05
CA GLU A 158 6.05 -21.73 0.33
C GLU A 158 5.26 -20.77 1.23
N ILE A 159 3.95 -20.67 0.97
CA ILE A 159 3.01 -19.88 1.76
C ILE A 159 1.88 -20.83 2.20
N VAL A 160 1.68 -20.94 3.51
CA VAL A 160 0.62 -21.79 4.10
C VAL A 160 -0.44 -20.89 4.74
N ILE A 161 -1.71 -21.15 4.41
CA ILE A 161 -2.89 -20.48 5.00
C ILE A 161 -3.75 -21.56 5.66
N ASN A 162 -4.01 -21.42 6.96
CA ASN A 162 -4.79 -22.37 7.77
C ASN A 162 -6.18 -21.81 8.12
#